data_AF-A0A2S2N4F0-F1
#
_entry.id   AF-A0A2S2N4F0-F1
#
_cell.length_a   1.000
_cell.length_b   1.000
_cell.length_c   1.000
_cell.angle_alpha   90.00
_cell.angle_beta   90.00
_cell.angle_gamma   90.00
#
_symmetry.space_group_name_H-M   'P 1'
#
loop_
_entity.id
_entity.type
_entity.pdbx_description
1 polymer ?
#
loop_
_entity_poly.entity_id
_entity_poly.type
_entity_poly.pdbx_seq_one_letter_code
_entity_poly.pdbx_strand_id
1 'polypeptide(L)'
;TATAPNVFVFPPPAEELARGESATLTCLAAGFSPRDVLLTWTQRDAPVPPERFSIFGPQPDVGGVGTFSVYSKLEVPALEWRRGDVFGCVVGHEAVGGVKFLQRNVDRWSARPNNVNVSVVLADADVVCY
;
A
#
# COMPACT_ATOMS: atom_id res chain seq x y z
N THR A 1 -14.62 -23.27 4.67
CA THR A 1 -15.53 -22.12 4.77
C THR A 1 -14.90 -20.95 4.06
N ALA A 2 -15.70 -20.10 3.41
CA ALA A 2 -15.17 -18.94 2.70
C ALA A 2 -14.74 -17.85 3.71
N THR A 3 -13.56 -17.27 3.51
CA THR A 3 -12.96 -16.26 4.40
C THR A 3 -12.59 -15.03 3.58
N ALA A 4 -12.97 -13.84 4.06
CA ALA A 4 -12.68 -12.59 3.38
C ALA A 4 -11.21 -12.18 3.53
N PRO A 5 -10.62 -11.51 2.52
CA PRO A 5 -9.23 -11.05 2.60
C PRO A 5 -9.08 -9.91 3.60
N ASN A 6 -7.99 -9.95 4.37
CA ASN A 6 -7.46 -8.77 5.05
C ASN A 6 -6.62 -7.98 4.05
N VAL A 7 -6.95 -6.71 3.84
CA VAL A 7 -6.31 -5.84 2.85
C VAL A 7 -5.43 -4.81 3.55
N PHE A 8 -4.16 -4.78 3.17
CA PHE A 8 -3.15 -3.83 3.64
C PHE A 8 -2.57 -3.07 2.46
N VAL A 9 -2.36 -1.76 2.61
CA VAL A 9 -1.74 -0.93 1.59
C VAL A 9 -0.58 -0.19 2.22
N PHE A 10 0.60 -0.36 1.62
CA PHE A 10 1.86 0.18 2.13
C PHE A 10 2.31 1.38 1.28
N PRO A 11 2.81 2.44 1.93
CA PRO A 11 3.38 3.59 1.25
C PRO A 11 4.69 3.22 0.52
N PRO A 12 5.19 4.09 -0.37
CA PRO A 12 6.46 3.88 -1.04
C PRO A 12 7.64 3.87 -0.05
N PRO A 13 8.70 3.07 -0.33
CA PRO A 13 9.94 3.11 0.44
C PRO A 13 10.54 4.51 0.50
N ALA A 14 11.15 4.88 1.63
CA ALA A 14 11.74 6.21 1.81
C ALA A 14 12.88 6.47 0.81
N GLU A 15 13.61 5.43 0.44
CA GLU A 15 14.73 5.47 -0.50
C GLU A 15 14.27 5.85 -1.91
N GLU A 16 13.11 5.34 -2.36
CA GLU A 16 12.51 5.71 -3.66
C GLU A 16 12.07 7.17 -3.65
N LEU A 17 11.42 7.61 -2.56
CA LEU A 17 10.98 8.99 -2.40
C LEU A 17 12.14 9.98 -2.36
N ALA A 18 13.28 9.57 -1.79
CA ALA A 18 14.51 10.36 -1.77
C ALA A 18 15.14 10.52 -3.15
N ARG A 19 15.09 9.48 -4.01
CA ARG A 19 15.50 9.59 -5.42
C ARG A 19 14.55 10.48 -6.22
N GLY A 20 13.25 10.38 -5.92
CA GLY A 20 12.25 11.31 -6.43
C GLY A 20 11.82 11.11 -7.89
N GLU A 21 12.20 9.98 -8.50
CA GLU A 21 11.84 9.55 -9.85
C GLU A 21 10.48 8.84 -9.83
N SER A 22 10.41 7.69 -9.17
CA SER A 22 9.23 6.85 -9.02
C SER A 22 8.90 6.57 -7.55
N ALA A 23 7.70 6.05 -7.33
CA ALA A 23 7.19 5.63 -6.05
C ALA A 23 6.38 4.34 -6.24
N THR A 24 6.72 3.30 -5.49
CA THR A 24 6.09 1.99 -5.57
C THR A 24 5.14 1.77 -4.40
N LEU A 25 3.84 1.67 -4.68
CA LEU A 25 2.82 1.32 -3.70
C LEU A 25 2.60 -0.19 -3.71
N THR A 26 2.42 -0.79 -2.52
CA THR A 26 2.18 -2.24 -2.41
C THR A 26 0.84 -2.50 -1.74
N CYS A 27 0.01 -3.36 -2.34
CA CYS A 27 -1.20 -3.88 -1.71
C CYS A 27 -1.06 -5.37 -1.44
N LEU A 28 -1.41 -5.81 -0.24
CA LEU A 28 -1.46 -7.22 0.17
C LEU A 28 -2.89 -7.57 0.57
N ALA A 29 -3.48 -8.56 -0.08
CA ALA A 29 -4.69 -9.22 0.36
C ALA A 29 -4.32 -10.63 0.87
N ALA A 30 -4.61 -10.95 2.12
CA ALA A 30 -4.14 -12.18 2.77
C ALA A 30 -5.25 -12.90 3.57
N GLY A 31 -5.09 -14.20 3.78
CA GLY A 31 -5.97 -15.02 4.62
C GLY A 31 -7.33 -15.31 4.00
N PHE A 32 -7.47 -15.23 2.68
CA PHE A 32 -8.75 -15.43 2.00
C PHE A 32 -8.92 -16.85 1.45
N SER A 33 -10.17 -17.26 1.30
CA SER A 33 -10.55 -18.51 0.65
C SER A 33 -11.98 -18.37 0.11
N PRO A 34 -12.30 -18.87 -1.09
CA PRO A 34 -11.49 -19.66 -2.02
C PRO A 34 -10.41 -18.84 -2.75
N ARG A 35 -9.66 -19.47 -3.67
CA ARG A 35 -8.51 -18.86 -4.34
C ARG A 35 -8.88 -17.66 -5.23
N ASP A 36 -10.10 -17.61 -5.75
CA ASP A 36 -10.48 -16.60 -6.73
C ASP A 36 -10.67 -15.22 -6.09
N VAL A 37 -9.90 -14.26 -6.58
CA VAL A 37 -9.87 -12.88 -6.09
C VAL A 37 -9.60 -11.92 -7.24
N LEU A 38 -10.22 -10.75 -7.19
CA LEU A 38 -9.89 -9.62 -8.04
C LEU A 38 -9.07 -8.63 -7.22
N LEU A 39 -7.99 -8.09 -7.78
CA LEU A 39 -7.24 -6.98 -7.20
C LEU A 39 -7.00 -5.94 -8.29
N THR A 40 -7.38 -4.68 -8.02
CA THR A 40 -7.10 -3.54 -8.90
C THR A 40 -6.80 -2.29 -8.09
N TRP A 41 -6.45 -1.20 -8.78
CA TRP A 41 -6.10 0.08 -8.19
C TRP A 41 -7.00 1.21 -8.69
N THR A 42 -7.17 2.22 -7.83
CA THR A 42 -7.74 3.52 -8.18
C THR A 42 -6.75 4.63 -7.83
N GLN A 43 -6.77 5.71 -8.59
CA GLN A 43 -6.05 6.94 -8.33
C GLN A 43 -7.04 8.10 -8.43
N ARG A 44 -7.22 8.87 -7.34
CA ARG A 44 -8.24 9.93 -7.28
C ARG A 44 -9.63 9.41 -7.69
N ASP A 45 -10.01 8.26 -7.14
CA ASP A 45 -11.27 7.53 -7.38
C ASP A 45 -11.51 7.07 -8.84
N ALA A 46 -10.52 7.23 -9.72
CA ALA A 46 -10.56 6.71 -11.10
C ALA A 46 -9.78 5.38 -11.21
N PRO A 47 -10.25 4.41 -12.03
CA PRO A 47 -9.53 3.17 -12.26
C PRO A 47 -8.12 3.40 -12.83
N VAL A 48 -7.13 2.68 -12.30
CA VAL A 48 -5.77 2.68 -12.85
C VAL A 48 -5.67 1.62 -13.96
N PRO A 49 -5.03 1.93 -15.10
CA PRO A 49 -4.82 0.96 -16.17
C PRO A 49 -3.96 -0.24 -15.71
N PRO A 50 -4.27 -1.48 -16.14
CA PRO A 50 -3.52 -2.69 -15.76
C PRO A 50 -2.02 -2.63 -16.06
N GLU A 51 -1.60 -1.82 -17.03
CA GLU A 51 -0.19 -1.69 -17.43
C GLU A 51 0.68 -0.97 -16.39
N ARG A 52 0.05 -0.29 -15.42
CA ARG A 52 0.73 0.47 -14.35
C ARG A 52 1.04 -0.37 -13.11
N PHE A 53 0.48 -1.57 -13.00
CA PHE A 53 0.67 -2.40 -11.83
C PHE A 53 0.87 -3.86 -12.18
N SER A 54 1.62 -4.56 -11.33
CA SER A 54 1.82 -6.00 -11.43
C SER A 54 1.07 -6.69 -10.30
N ILE A 55 0.50 -7.87 -10.56
CA ILE A 55 -0.14 -8.73 -9.56
C ILE A 55 0.67 -10.03 -9.44
N PHE A 56 0.90 -10.45 -8.20
CA PHE A 56 1.67 -11.65 -7.86
C PHE A 56 0.83 -12.55 -6.95
N GLY A 57 0.54 -13.77 -7.42
CA GLY A 57 -0.34 -14.73 -6.75
C GLY A 57 -1.67 -14.94 -7.49
N PRO A 58 -2.71 -15.47 -6.83
CA PRO A 58 -2.76 -15.91 -5.44
C PRO A 58 -1.82 -17.10 -5.14
N GLN A 59 -1.15 -17.06 -4.00
CA GLN A 59 -0.28 -18.11 -3.49
C GLN A 59 -0.79 -18.64 -2.14
N PRO A 60 -0.60 -19.93 -1.81
CA PRO A 60 -1.00 -20.46 -0.51
C PRO A 60 -0.26 -19.78 0.64
N ASP A 61 -0.96 -19.55 1.76
CA ASP A 61 -0.37 -18.96 2.95
C ASP A 61 0.62 -19.92 3.66
N VAL A 62 1.72 -19.36 4.17
CA VAL A 62 2.75 -20.15 4.88
C VAL A 62 2.19 -20.61 6.23
N GLY A 63 2.15 -21.92 6.45
CA GLY A 63 1.70 -22.52 7.71
C GLY A 63 0.18 -22.70 7.85
N GLY A 64 -0.62 -22.39 6.82
CA GLY A 64 -2.08 -22.49 6.86
C GLY A 64 -2.64 -23.39 5.77
N VAL A 65 -3.40 -24.43 6.15
CA VAL A 65 -4.15 -25.27 5.21
C VAL A 65 -5.38 -24.49 4.73
N GLY A 66 -5.39 -24.10 3.46
CA GLY A 66 -6.61 -23.68 2.74
C GLY A 66 -6.88 -22.17 2.62
N THR A 67 -5.91 -21.30 2.91
CA THR A 67 -6.00 -19.84 2.68
C THR A 67 -4.92 -19.36 1.72
N PHE A 68 -5.18 -18.22 1.08
CA PHE A 68 -4.34 -17.64 0.05
C PHE A 68 -4.02 -16.17 0.33
N SER A 69 -2.91 -15.73 -0.27
CA SER A 69 -2.49 -14.34 -0.35
C SER A 69 -2.22 -13.93 -1.79
N VAL A 70 -2.49 -12.67 -2.12
CA VAL A 70 -2.12 -12.04 -3.38
C VAL A 70 -1.57 -10.65 -3.05
N TYR A 71 -0.55 -10.21 -3.77
CA TYR A 71 -0.08 -8.83 -3.64
C TYR A 71 0.07 -8.18 -5.00
N SER A 72 0.02 -6.85 -5.01
CA SER A 72 0.22 -6.04 -6.21
C SER A 72 1.16 -4.89 -5.92
N LYS A 73 1.97 -4.54 -6.91
CA LYS A 73 2.83 -3.37 -6.90
C LYS A 73 2.35 -2.40 -7.97
N LEU A 74 2.07 -1.17 -7.57
CA LEU A 74 1.70 -0.06 -8.44
C LEU A 74 2.86 0.94 -8.50
N GLU A 75 3.37 1.20 -9.69
CA GLU A 75 4.45 2.17 -9.92
C GLU A 75 3.87 3.50 -10.42
N VAL A 76 4.17 4.58 -9.70
CA VAL A 76 3.72 5.93 -10.06
C VAL A 76 4.88 6.92 -10.07
N PRO A 77 4.80 8.01 -10.85
CA PRO A 77 5.73 9.12 -10.71
C PRO A 77 5.72 9.66 -9.28
N ALA A 78 6.90 9.90 -8.69
CA ALA A 78 7.00 10.41 -7.33
C ALA A 78 6.30 11.76 -7.14
N LEU A 79 6.13 12.55 -8.21
CA LEU A 79 5.35 13.79 -8.20
C LEU A 79 3.87 13.56 -7.86
N GLU A 80 3.25 12.49 -8.38
CA GLU A 80 1.84 12.17 -8.10
C GLU A 80 1.63 11.86 -6.63
N TRP A 81 2.53 11.06 -6.04
CA TRP A 81 2.54 10.80 -4.60
C TRP A 81 2.77 12.08 -3.78
N ARG A 82 3.78 12.90 -4.12
CA ARG A 82 4.10 14.15 -3.41
C ARG A 82 2.98 15.19 -3.48
N ARG A 83 2.25 15.24 -4.58
CA ARG A 83 1.06 16.08 -4.74
C ARG A 83 -0.02 15.74 -3.70
N GLY A 84 -0.05 14.49 -3.24
CA GLY A 84 -1.04 14.00 -2.29
C GLY A 84 -2.22 13.32 -2.97
N ASP A 85 -2.00 12.72 -4.15
CA ASP A 85 -3.01 11.85 -4.75
C ASP A 85 -3.32 10.68 -3.80
N VAL A 86 -4.60 10.32 -3.73
CA VAL A 86 -5.09 9.15 -3.00
C VAL A 86 -5.08 7.95 -3.92
N PHE A 87 -4.43 6.88 -3.48
CA PHE A 87 -4.37 5.60 -4.18
C PHE A 87 -5.16 4.56 -3.41
N GLY A 88 -6.13 3.92 -4.07
CA GLY A 88 -6.98 2.90 -3.46
C GLY A 88 -6.70 1.51 -4.02
N CYS A 89 -6.40 0.53 -3.17
CA CYS A 89 -6.42 -0.88 -3.55
C CYS A 89 -7.84 -1.43 -3.40
N VAL A 90 -8.40 -1.94 -4.49
CA VAL A 90 -9.75 -2.51 -4.54
C VAL A 90 -9.63 -4.02 -4.69
N VAL A 91 -10.22 -4.76 -3.75
CA VAL A 91 -10.16 -6.22 -3.69
C VAL A 91 -11.57 -6.79 -3.76
N GLY A 92 -11.83 -7.60 -4.78
CA GLY A 92 -13.08 -8.34 -4.95
C GLY A 92 -12.95 -9.78 -4.54
N HIS A 93 -13.83 -10.28 -3.67
CA HIS A 93 -13.81 -11.66 -3.20
C HIS A 93 -15.20 -12.10 -2.72
N GLU A 94 -15.60 -13.36 -2.94
CA GLU A 94 -16.96 -13.81 -2.66
C GLU A 94 -17.36 -13.73 -1.18
N ALA A 95 -16.40 -13.89 -0.28
CA ALA A 95 -16.62 -13.77 1.16
C ALA A 95 -16.73 -12.31 1.66
N VAL A 96 -16.53 -11.32 0.78
CA VAL A 96 -16.79 -9.91 1.09
C VAL A 96 -18.29 -9.66 0.93
N GLY A 97 -19.03 -9.69 2.04
CA GLY A 97 -20.49 -9.57 2.04
C GLY A 97 -21.02 -8.29 1.38
N GLY A 98 -22.30 -8.30 0.98
CA GLY A 98 -23.09 -7.15 0.50
C GLY A 98 -22.64 -6.53 -0.83
N VAL A 99 -21.42 -6.01 -0.89
CA VAL A 99 -20.85 -5.23 -2.00
C VAL A 99 -19.81 -6.00 -2.83
N LYS A 100 -19.37 -7.19 -2.39
CA LYS A 100 -18.35 -8.04 -3.05
C LYS A 100 -16.95 -7.42 -3.18
N PHE A 101 -16.73 -6.17 -2.78
CA PHE A 101 -15.45 -5.47 -2.87
C PHE A 101 -15.08 -4.74 -1.56
N LEU A 102 -13.79 -4.72 -1.23
CA LEU A 102 -13.18 -3.91 -0.18
C LEU A 102 -12.22 -2.91 -0.82
N GLN A 103 -12.18 -1.68 -0.29
CA GLN A 103 -11.18 -0.69 -0.70
C GLN A 103 -10.37 -0.20 0.51
N ARG A 104 -9.06 -0.06 0.31
CA ARG A 104 -8.13 0.55 1.26
C ARG A 104 -7.33 1.64 0.56
N ASN A 105 -7.35 2.83 1.13
CA ASN A 105 -6.71 4.01 0.57
C ASN A 105 -5.40 4.30 1.28
N VAL A 106 -4.45 4.86 0.53
CA VAL A 106 -3.19 5.37 1.03
C VAL A 106 -2.84 6.68 0.32
N ASP A 107 -2.24 7.59 1.05
CA ASP A 107 -1.70 8.85 0.56
C ASP A 107 -0.42 9.21 1.34
N ARG A 108 0.21 10.33 0.97
CA ARG A 108 1.45 10.79 1.62
C ARG A 108 1.32 11.21 3.09
N TRP A 109 0.11 11.22 3.65
CA TRP A 109 -0.14 11.52 5.05
C TRP A 109 -0.46 10.27 5.86
N SER A 110 -0.89 9.20 5.21
CA SER A 110 -1.24 7.91 5.80
C SER A 110 -0.07 7.25 6.56
N ALA A 111 1.17 7.65 6.27
CA ALA A 111 2.38 7.19 6.93
C ALA A 111 3.08 8.24 7.82
N ARG A 112 2.46 9.42 8.02
CA ARG A 112 3.09 10.49 8.80
C ARG A 112 2.95 10.21 10.30
N PRO A 113 4.04 10.25 11.08
CA PRO A 113 3.93 10.23 12.53
C PRO A 113 3.21 11.48 13.02
N ASN A 114 2.32 11.31 14.01
CA ASN A 114 1.54 12.40 14.59
C ASN A 114 2.41 13.44 15.34
N ASN A 115 3.64 13.06 15.71
CA ASN A 115 4.57 13.89 16.45
C ASN A 115 5.96 13.86 15.80
N VAL A 116 6.41 15.01 15.28
CA VAL A 116 7.78 15.22 14.79
C VAL A 116 8.45 16.22 15.72
N ASN A 117 9.52 15.81 16.40
CA ASN A 117 10.30 16.70 17.25
C ASN A 117 11.49 17.25 16.46
N VAL A 118 11.51 18.57 16.24
CA VAL A 118 12.60 19.26 15.54
C VAL A 118 13.19 20.28 16.50
N SER A 119 14.44 20.05 16.89
CA SER A 119 15.24 21.01 17.66
C SER A 119 16.42 21.46 16.81
N VAL A 120 16.62 22.77 16.73
CA VAL A 120 17.80 23.38 16.09
C VAL A 120 18.59 24.07 17.18
N VAL A 121 19.84 23.64 17.37
CA VAL A 121 20.77 24.27 18.32
C VAL A 121 21.77 25.07 17.51
N LEU A 122 21.75 26.39 17.68
CA LEU A 122 22.75 27.31 17.12
C LEU A 122 23.62 27.77 18.28
N ALA A 123 24.90 27.39 18.26
CA ALA A 123 25.88 27.78 19.28
C ALA A 123 27.20 28.15 18.60
N ASP A 124 27.91 29.14 19.15
CA ASP A 124 29.21 29.59 18.64
C ASP A 124 30.37 28.61 18.96
N ALA A 125 30.08 27.52 19.67
CA ALA A 125 31.00 26.41 19.94
C ALA A 125 30.27 25.07 19.81
N ASP A 126 30.94 24.06 19.25
CA ASP A 126 30.38 22.72 19.05
C ASP A 126 30.09 22.04 20.40
N VAL A 127 28.83 22.08 20.84
CA VAL A 127 28.35 21.32 22.00
C VAL A 127 27.87 19.96 21.52
N VAL A 128 28.83 19.06 21.25
CA VAL A 128 28.56 17.65 20.94
C VAL A 128 28.96 16.81 22.15
N CYS A 129 28.03 16.01 22.67
CA CYS A 129 28.35 15.05 23.72
C CYS A 129 29.13 13.87 23.11
N TYR A 130 30.22 13.45 23.76
CA TYR A 130 30.94 12.22 23.47
C TYR A 130 30.40 11.05 24.29
#